data_AF-A0A7J6N2N4-F1
#
_entry.id   AF-A0A7J6N2N4-F1
#
_cell.length_a   1.000
_cell.length_b   1.000
_cell.length_c   1.000
_cell.angle_alpha   90.00
_cell.angle_beta   90.00
_cell.angle_gamma   90.00
#
_symmetry.space_group_name_H-M   'P 1'
#
loop_
_entity.id
_entity.type
_entity.pdbx_description
1 polymer ?
#
loop_
_entity_poly.entity_id
_entity_poly.type
_entity_poly.pdbx_seq_one_letter_code
_entity_poly.pdbx_strand_id
1 'polypeptide(L)'
;MTAADLKRTSTSDAILASMSTGHLMWMATKDIYKKGEFICGVFDTGKTYSGEATAKELEQQSVDDSSAQDFGKIRFSLFSVDTSDLYSVEYSYGEFDQLFRFNAELMNPNKKKERSQRNQRLDLVSDGSGGLRLALQSAETSERPRFVKSSEGASKIPIGKLNYQGRAKLRESMVELDKKRTALIEQRDQERKERFLAKIAEEKRAAEEAAKLRERQIKEERDEKRAQQLRFYVIYRAAKRITKIDLMLITVFYKFEIEEQDLIEHPDRYEVIKRETRQNEIDEKRNGNIAVLRARRQANEKNIINAFFERQNKSDKEKKGKEEGIKKRAADRMKRDEDERREYENHMRDLDAKREAAWRRRDARLRDHAAAQNLKRQQALDTQCMRNKLLLERKVEAISGMNEERRRVFAEYIKEKGLLNKAKADLHEGMPIAEDHVAVQ
;
A
#
# COMPACT_ATOMS: atom_id res chain seq x y z
N MET A 1 46.64 36.43 -8.16
CA MET A 1 45.70 36.09 -7.07
C MET A 1 45.37 34.61 -7.20
N THR A 2 45.82 33.81 -6.24
CA THR A 2 45.78 32.35 -6.23
C THR A 2 44.51 31.82 -5.54
N ALA A 3 44.06 30.64 -5.97
CA ALA A 3 42.82 29.98 -5.60
C ALA A 3 42.78 29.41 -4.15
N ALA A 4 43.13 30.21 -3.14
CA ALA A 4 43.24 29.75 -1.75
C ALA A 4 42.34 30.46 -0.72
N ASP A 5 41.54 31.48 -1.08
CA ASP A 5 40.86 32.35 -0.09
C ASP A 5 39.32 32.28 -0.04
N LEU A 6 38.70 31.15 -0.41
CA LEU A 6 37.25 30.95 -0.23
C LEU A 6 36.95 29.67 0.57
N LYS A 7 37.37 29.68 1.84
CA LYS A 7 36.82 28.81 2.88
C LYS A 7 36.69 29.61 4.18
N ARG A 8 35.46 30.02 4.51
CA ARG A 8 34.88 30.11 5.87
C ARG A 8 33.69 31.07 5.85
N THR A 9 32.50 30.53 5.62
CA THR A 9 31.26 31.09 6.16
C THR A 9 30.35 29.93 6.59
N SER A 10 29.78 30.11 7.78
CA SER A 10 29.12 29.13 8.63
C SER A 10 27.90 28.46 8.01
N THR A 11 27.87 27.13 8.06
CA THR A 11 26.73 26.28 7.69
C THR A 11 25.84 25.89 8.88
N SER A 12 26.04 26.46 10.07
CA SER A 12 25.22 26.14 11.26
C SER A 12 23.84 26.81 11.28
N ASP A 13 23.67 27.95 10.59
CA ASP A 13 22.48 28.80 10.81
C ASP A 13 21.41 28.64 9.72
N ALA A 14 21.71 27.90 8.64
CA ALA A 14 20.80 27.70 7.51
C ALA A 14 19.88 26.47 7.64
N ILE A 15 20.10 25.60 8.62
CA ILE A 15 19.32 24.35 8.79
C ILE A 15 18.01 24.58 9.56
N LEU A 16 17.85 25.71 10.27
CA LEU A 16 16.66 25.97 11.08
C LEU A 16 15.47 26.59 10.30
N ALA A 17 15.64 26.97 9.03
CA ALA A 17 14.62 27.69 8.28
C ALA A 17 13.81 26.85 7.28
N SER A 18 14.12 25.56 7.06
CA SER A 18 13.46 24.73 6.03
C SER A 18 12.56 23.60 6.56
N MET A 19 12.25 23.55 7.85
CA MET A 19 11.36 22.50 8.43
C MET A 19 9.87 22.85 8.38
N SER A 20 9.39 23.59 7.37
CA SER A 20 7.96 23.82 7.21
C SER A 20 7.35 22.71 6.35
N THR A 21 6.44 21.94 6.95
CA THR A 21 5.53 20.93 6.34
C THR A 21 6.11 19.55 5.99
N GLY A 22 6.76 18.89 6.97
CA GLY A 22 6.92 17.43 6.94
C GLY A 22 5.69 16.73 7.55
N HIS A 23 5.08 15.77 6.82
CA HIS A 23 4.02 14.92 7.38
C HIS A 23 4.61 14.00 8.46
N LEU A 24 4.36 14.32 9.73
CA LEU A 24 4.82 13.54 10.88
C LEU A 24 3.94 12.29 11.08
N MET A 25 4.57 11.12 11.19
CA MET A 25 3.91 9.83 11.43
C MET A 25 4.15 9.39 12.87
N TRP A 26 3.08 9.31 13.66
CA TRP A 26 3.11 8.89 15.05
C TRP A 26 3.19 7.36 15.14
N MET A 27 4.26 6.82 15.71
CA MET A 27 4.35 5.40 16.05
C MET A 27 4.27 5.22 17.57
N ALA A 28 3.13 4.73 18.05
CA ALA A 28 2.98 4.31 19.44
C ALA A 28 3.43 2.84 19.56
N THR A 29 4.55 2.59 20.24
CA THR A 29 4.98 1.23 20.60
C THR A 29 4.30 0.79 21.88
N LYS A 30 3.79 -0.45 21.87
CA LYS A 30 2.98 -1.06 22.93
C LYS A 30 3.90 -1.76 23.94
N ASP A 31 4.12 -1.16 25.10
CA ASP A 31 4.57 -1.89 26.29
C ASP A 31 3.43 -2.00 27.30
N ILE A 32 3.15 -3.23 27.72
CA ILE A 32 2.00 -3.63 28.52
C ILE A 32 2.35 -3.49 29.99
N TYR A 33 1.63 -2.63 30.72
CA TYR A 33 1.51 -2.74 32.18
C TYR A 33 0.06 -2.66 32.63
N LYS A 34 -0.36 -3.70 33.37
CA LYS A 34 -1.68 -3.85 33.99
C LYS A 34 -1.72 -3.13 35.35
N LYS A 35 -2.48 -2.03 35.42
CA LYS A 35 -3.45 -1.65 36.49
C LYS A 35 -3.67 -0.14 36.40
N GLY A 36 -4.71 0.28 35.68
CA GLY A 36 -5.09 1.69 35.48
C GLY A 36 -4.95 2.12 34.02
N GLU A 37 -5.92 1.73 33.19
CA GLU A 37 -5.85 1.81 31.73
C GLU A 37 -6.00 3.23 31.18
N PHE A 38 -5.08 3.61 30.28
CA PHE A 38 -5.36 4.51 29.15
C PHE A 38 -4.65 4.00 27.89
N ILE A 39 -5.45 3.65 26.87
CA ILE A 39 -4.99 3.18 25.56
C ILE A 39 -5.31 4.26 24.53
N CYS A 40 -4.28 4.79 23.88
CA CYS A 40 -4.44 5.57 22.65
C CYS A 40 -3.64 4.93 21.53
N GLY A 41 -4.36 4.38 20.55
CA GLY A 41 -3.79 3.85 19.31
C GLY A 41 -4.28 4.62 18.09
N VAL A 42 -3.50 4.53 17.00
CA VAL A 42 -3.96 4.67 15.61
C VAL A 42 -3.25 3.57 14.80
N PHE A 43 -4.03 2.80 14.04
CA PHE A 43 -3.57 1.80 13.07
C PHE A 43 -3.66 2.40 11.66
N ASP A 44 -2.61 2.24 10.85
CA ASP A 44 -2.48 1.25 9.75
C ASP A 44 -1.62 1.80 8.59
N THR A 45 -0.57 1.08 8.20
CA THR A 45 -0.45 0.51 6.84
C THR A 45 0.48 -0.71 6.88
N GLY A 46 -0.13 -1.90 6.93
CA GLY A 46 0.33 -3.09 6.21
C GLY A 46 1.81 -3.48 6.34
N LYS A 47 2.18 -4.09 7.45
CA LYS A 47 3.19 -5.17 7.55
C LYS A 47 3.03 -5.85 8.92
N THR A 48 2.47 -7.06 8.93
CA THR A 48 2.47 -7.91 10.12
C THR A 48 3.86 -8.51 10.31
N TYR A 49 4.60 -8.05 11.31
CA TYR A 49 5.70 -8.83 11.89
C TYR A 49 5.11 -9.72 12.98
N SER A 50 5.03 -11.02 12.71
CA SER A 50 4.76 -12.04 13.71
C SER A 50 6.04 -12.32 14.49
N GLY A 51 6.16 -11.72 15.68
CA GLY A 51 7.14 -12.10 16.69
C GLY A 51 6.41 -12.54 17.94
N GLU A 52 5.92 -13.78 17.97
CA GLU A 52 5.55 -14.46 19.22
C GLU A 52 6.86 -14.83 19.94
N ALA A 53 7.35 -13.94 20.79
CA ALA A 53 8.29 -14.29 21.85
C ALA A 53 7.50 -14.40 23.16
N THR A 54 7.60 -15.58 23.75
CA THR A 54 6.85 -16.06 24.91
C THR A 54 7.04 -15.19 26.15
N ALA A 55 5.93 -14.66 26.66
CA ALA A 55 5.80 -13.85 27.88
C ALA A 55 6.10 -14.62 29.19
N LYS A 56 6.99 -15.60 29.18
CA LYS A 56 7.35 -16.43 30.35
C LYS A 56 8.80 -16.27 30.83
N GLU A 57 9.66 -15.55 30.11
CA GLU A 57 11.08 -15.37 30.51
C GLU A 57 11.39 -14.03 31.20
N LEU A 58 10.43 -13.10 31.27
CA LEU A 58 10.63 -11.79 31.90
C LEU A 58 9.97 -11.63 33.29
N GLU A 59 9.40 -12.70 33.84
CA GLU A 59 8.71 -12.68 35.15
C GLU A 59 9.64 -13.10 36.31
N GLN A 60 10.94 -13.28 36.07
CA GLN A 60 11.94 -13.63 37.08
C GLN A 60 13.11 -12.66 37.07
N GLN A 61 12.87 -11.37 37.31
CA GLN A 61 13.89 -10.50 37.90
C GLN A 61 13.25 -9.23 38.47
N SER A 62 13.64 -8.89 39.69
CA SER A 62 13.27 -7.72 40.52
C SER A 62 12.02 -7.87 41.42
N VAL A 63 12.23 -8.57 42.53
CA VAL A 63 11.67 -8.21 43.83
C VAL A 63 12.79 -7.48 44.55
N ASP A 64 12.58 -6.21 44.91
CA ASP A 64 13.06 -5.57 46.14
C ASP A 64 12.52 -4.12 46.23
N ASP A 65 11.52 -3.99 47.10
CA ASP A 65 11.20 -2.94 48.06
C ASP A 65 11.34 -1.42 47.78
N SER A 66 10.16 -0.78 47.95
CA SER A 66 9.89 0.40 48.80
C SER A 66 9.79 1.81 48.18
N SER A 67 8.53 2.27 48.17
CA SER A 67 8.08 3.64 48.48
C SER A 67 8.48 4.81 47.58
N ALA A 68 7.78 4.95 46.47
CA ALA A 68 7.08 6.18 46.10
C ALA A 68 5.96 5.80 45.12
N GLN A 69 4.83 6.53 45.12
CA GLN A 69 3.82 6.38 44.07
C GLN A 69 4.45 6.76 42.73
N ASP A 70 5.01 5.79 42.02
CA ASP A 70 5.44 5.97 40.63
C ASP A 70 4.19 6.10 39.77
N PHE A 71 3.68 7.34 39.70
CA PHE A 71 2.72 7.73 38.70
C PHE A 71 3.32 7.38 37.33
N GLY A 72 2.68 6.44 36.62
CA GLY A 72 3.22 5.87 35.39
C GLY A 72 3.73 6.94 34.42
N LYS A 73 4.96 6.80 33.93
CA LYS A 73 5.50 7.72 32.92
C LYS A 73 4.92 7.36 31.55
N ILE A 74 4.58 8.38 30.77
CA ILE A 74 4.15 8.24 29.38
C ILE A 74 5.34 8.59 28.49
N ARG A 75 5.82 7.63 27.69
CA ARG A 75 6.90 7.85 26.72
C ARG A 75 6.32 8.00 25.31
N PHE A 76 6.67 9.09 24.64
CA PHE A 76 6.37 9.31 23.22
C PHE A 76 7.64 9.12 22.41
N SER A 77 7.55 8.35 21.33
CA SER A 77 8.67 8.11 20.42
C SER A 77 8.30 8.60 19.02
N LEU A 78 9.14 9.46 18.44
CA LEU A 78 9.00 9.97 17.08
C LEU A 78 10.17 9.49 16.23
N PHE A 79 9.86 8.92 15.07
CA PHE A 79 10.86 8.58 14.07
C PHE A 79 10.84 9.62 12.95
N SER A 80 11.97 10.29 12.74
CA SER A 80 12.16 11.22 11.63
C SER A 80 12.49 10.45 10.36
N VAL A 81 11.64 10.58 9.31
CA VAL A 81 11.89 9.91 8.03
C VAL A 81 13.13 10.48 7.33
N ASP A 82 13.38 11.78 7.50
CA ASP A 82 14.45 12.48 6.79
C ASP A 82 15.82 12.24 7.43
N THR A 83 15.89 12.20 8.77
CA THR A 83 17.16 12.02 9.49
C THR A 83 17.38 10.59 9.98
N SER A 84 16.36 9.74 9.93
CA SER A 84 16.34 8.39 10.54
C SER A 84 16.59 8.38 12.05
N ASP A 85 16.51 9.54 12.71
CA ASP A 85 16.69 9.65 14.16
C ASP A 85 15.41 9.28 14.90
N LEU A 86 15.59 8.66 16.06
CA LEU A 86 14.52 8.36 17.01
C LEU A 86 14.59 9.33 18.18
N TYR A 87 13.57 10.18 18.29
CA TYR A 87 13.41 11.10 19.42
C TYR A 87 12.43 10.49 20.43
N SER A 88 12.83 10.39 21.70
CA SER A 88 11.94 9.98 22.79
C SER A 88 11.77 11.11 23.80
N VAL A 89 10.51 11.36 24.19
CA VAL A 89 10.17 12.32 25.24
C VAL A 89 9.31 11.61 26.28
N GLU A 90 9.72 11.70 27.55
CA GLU A 90 9.01 11.13 28.69
C GLU A 90 8.30 12.22 29.48
N TYR A 91 7.04 11.98 29.80
CA TYR A 91 6.23 12.86 30.65
C TYR A 91 5.70 12.09 31.84
N SER A 92 5.72 12.72 33.01
CA SER A 92 4.86 12.29 34.12
C SER A 92 3.39 12.54 33.76
N TYR A 93 2.44 11.73 34.25
CA TYR A 93 1.00 11.97 34.05
C TYR A 93 0.59 13.40 34.43
N GLY A 94 1.15 13.93 35.53
CA GLY A 94 0.86 15.29 35.99
C GLY A 94 1.34 16.37 35.00
N GLU A 95 2.49 16.16 34.37
CA GLU A 95 3.04 17.07 33.35
C GLU A 95 2.27 16.95 32.04
N PHE A 96 1.86 15.74 31.67
CA PHE A 96 1.06 15.50 30.49
C PHE A 96 -0.33 16.16 30.60
N ASP A 97 -0.99 16.08 31.75
CA ASP A 97 -2.28 16.74 31.95
C ASP A 97 -2.15 18.27 32.03
N GLN A 98 -1.01 18.80 32.46
CA GLN A 98 -0.74 20.24 32.44
C GLN A 98 -0.77 20.83 31.01
N LEU A 99 -0.42 20.05 29.98
CA LEU A 99 -0.52 20.46 28.57
C LEU A 99 -1.97 20.81 28.17
N PHE A 100 -2.96 20.21 28.84
CA PHE A 100 -4.38 20.37 28.54
C PHE A 100 -5.14 21.24 29.56
N ARG A 101 -4.46 21.77 30.59
CA ARG A 101 -5.11 22.53 31.67
C ARG A 101 -5.93 23.74 31.20
N PHE A 102 -5.52 24.34 30.07
CA PHE A 102 -6.22 25.49 29.47
C PHE A 102 -7.32 25.10 28.47
N ASN A 103 -7.48 23.80 28.18
CA ASN A 103 -8.48 23.28 27.23
C ASN A 103 -9.41 22.28 27.94
N ALA A 104 -10.32 22.80 28.77
CA ALA A 104 -11.23 22.01 29.60
C ALA A 104 -12.09 21.00 28.78
N GLU A 105 -12.38 21.32 27.52
CA GLU A 105 -13.10 20.43 26.60
C GLU A 105 -12.34 19.12 26.33
N LEU A 106 -11.00 19.17 26.26
CA LEU A 106 -10.15 18.01 26.04
C LEU A 106 -9.89 17.19 27.31
N MET A 107 -10.25 17.69 28.49
CA MET A 107 -10.09 17.03 29.79
C MET A 107 -11.29 16.18 30.20
N ASN A 108 -12.46 16.36 29.58
CA ASN A 108 -13.68 15.67 30.01
C ASN A 108 -13.69 14.18 29.60
N PRO A 109 -13.70 13.23 30.54
CA PRO A 109 -13.66 11.80 30.22
C PRO A 109 -14.92 11.28 29.51
N ASN A 110 -16.06 11.98 29.63
CA ASN A 110 -17.34 11.54 29.07
C ASN A 110 -17.47 11.79 27.56
N LYS A 111 -16.58 12.59 26.96
CA LYS A 111 -16.66 12.99 25.56
C LYS A 111 -15.60 12.29 24.70
N LYS A 112 -15.88 11.03 24.35
CA LYS A 112 -14.98 10.16 23.56
C LYS A 112 -14.45 10.80 22.26
N LYS A 113 -15.26 11.62 21.59
CA LYS A 113 -14.89 12.31 20.34
C LYS A 113 -13.88 13.43 20.56
N GLU A 114 -14.06 14.24 21.61
CA GLU A 114 -13.15 15.33 21.96
C GLU A 114 -11.81 14.77 22.48
N ARG A 115 -11.82 13.62 23.19
CA ARG A 115 -10.60 12.90 23.56
C ARG A 115 -9.77 12.46 22.35
N SER A 116 -10.38 12.02 21.26
CA SER A 116 -9.63 11.65 20.04
C SER A 116 -8.92 12.85 19.39
N GLN A 117 -9.42 14.06 19.60
CA GLN A 117 -8.78 15.29 19.12
C GLN A 117 -7.57 15.68 19.98
N ARG A 118 -7.48 15.21 21.23
CA ARG A 118 -6.33 15.42 22.12
C ARG A 118 -5.02 15.01 21.44
N ASN A 119 -4.99 13.81 20.88
CA ASN A 119 -3.80 13.27 20.21
C ASN A 119 -3.48 13.95 18.88
N GLN A 120 -4.50 14.49 18.22
CA GLN A 120 -4.34 15.11 16.90
C GLN A 120 -3.77 16.53 16.98
N ARG A 121 -3.81 17.15 18.15
CA ARG A 121 -3.34 18.53 18.37
C ARG A 121 -1.98 18.59 19.07
N LEU A 122 -1.42 17.45 19.46
CA LEU A 122 -0.06 17.38 19.98
C LEU A 122 0.92 17.50 18.83
N ASP A 123 1.91 18.37 18.98
CA ASP A 123 3.02 18.53 18.05
C ASP A 123 4.32 18.70 18.83
N LEU A 124 5.46 18.39 18.21
CA LEU A 124 6.77 18.56 18.80
C LEU A 124 7.29 19.95 18.45
N VAL A 125 7.48 20.77 19.48
CA VAL A 125 8.02 22.11 19.37
C VAL A 125 9.37 22.14 20.06
N SER A 126 10.33 22.85 19.47
CA SER A 126 11.62 23.07 20.11
C SER A 126 11.44 23.89 21.40
N ASP A 127 12.10 23.47 22.47
CA ASP A 127 12.06 24.14 23.78
C ASP A 127 13.04 25.35 23.83
N GLY A 128 13.74 25.64 22.73
CA GLY A 128 14.77 26.68 22.65
C GLY A 128 16.10 26.32 23.34
N SER A 129 16.10 25.29 24.19
CA SER A 129 17.28 24.71 24.86
C SER A 129 18.00 23.63 24.02
N GLY A 130 17.54 23.40 22.78
CA GLY A 130 17.95 22.26 21.95
C GLY A 130 17.17 20.97 22.22
N GLY A 131 16.30 20.96 23.25
CA GLY A 131 15.35 19.87 23.49
C GLY A 131 14.06 20.01 22.67
N LEU A 132 13.37 18.89 22.44
CA LEU A 132 12.02 18.84 21.89
C LEU A 132 11.01 18.62 23.02
N ARG A 133 9.90 19.37 23.01
CA ARG A 133 8.78 19.19 23.93
C ARG A 133 7.46 19.08 23.16
N LEU A 134 6.53 18.32 23.70
CA LEU A 134 5.15 18.30 23.23
C LEU A 134 4.48 19.64 23.56
N ALA A 135 3.88 20.26 22.56
CA ALA A 135 3.04 21.44 22.71
C ALA A 135 1.72 21.23 21.98
N LEU A 136 0.68 21.91 22.45
CA LEU A 136 -0.63 21.89 21.80
C LEU A 136 -0.65 22.93 20.68
N GLN A 137 -0.93 22.51 19.45
CA GLN A 137 -1.13 23.45 18.34
C GLN A 137 -2.36 24.32 18.60
N SER A 138 -2.17 25.65 18.51
CA SER A 138 -3.20 26.66 18.78
C SER A 138 -4.34 26.65 17.75
N ALA A 139 -4.10 26.17 16.53
CA ALA A 139 -5.10 26.07 15.46
C ALA A 139 -5.34 24.62 15.05
N GLU A 140 -6.61 24.24 14.85
CA GLU A 140 -6.94 22.99 14.15
C GLU A 140 -6.39 23.09 12.72
N THR A 141 -5.44 22.21 12.36
CA THR A 141 -4.91 22.10 11.00
C THR A 141 -6.08 21.94 10.03
N SER A 142 -6.28 22.94 9.17
CA SER A 142 -7.47 23.16 8.34
C SER A 142 -7.65 22.17 7.19
N GLU A 143 -6.84 21.12 7.10
CA GLU A 143 -6.81 20.19 5.97
C GLU A 143 -7.92 19.13 5.98
N ARG A 144 -8.66 18.98 7.08
CA ARG A 144 -9.93 18.25 7.00
C ARG A 144 -11.02 19.20 6.54
N PRO A 145 -11.80 18.85 5.49
CA PRO A 145 -12.95 19.65 5.11
C PRO A 145 -13.81 19.79 6.35
N ARG A 146 -13.92 21.03 6.84
CA ARG A 146 -14.82 21.35 7.94
C ARG A 146 -16.14 20.70 7.56
N PHE A 147 -16.62 19.75 8.37
CA PHE A 147 -18.04 19.45 8.35
C PHE A 147 -18.66 20.80 8.65
N VAL A 148 -19.10 21.49 7.59
CA VAL A 148 -19.87 22.71 7.69
C VAL A 148 -21.01 22.26 8.57
N LYS A 149 -20.93 22.61 9.86
CA LYS A 149 -22.08 22.58 10.74
C LYS A 149 -23.01 23.53 10.02
N SER A 150 -23.98 22.95 9.32
CA SER A 150 -25.05 23.65 8.63
C SER A 150 -25.76 24.47 9.70
N SER A 151 -25.20 25.66 9.93
CA SER A 151 -25.69 26.71 10.81
C SER A 151 -26.72 27.57 10.08
N GLU A 152 -26.92 27.32 8.79
CA GLU A 152 -28.07 27.80 8.05
C GLU A 152 -29.29 26.97 8.40
N GLY A 153 -30.03 27.47 9.39
CA GLY A 153 -31.43 27.12 9.59
C GLY A 153 -31.68 25.66 9.90
N ALA A 154 -31.45 25.26 11.16
CA ALA A 154 -32.30 24.25 11.77
C ALA A 154 -33.74 24.81 11.79
N SER A 155 -34.42 24.79 10.64
CA SER A 155 -35.83 25.05 10.51
C SER A 155 -36.49 24.07 11.46
N LYS A 156 -36.93 24.58 12.62
CA LYS A 156 -37.66 23.80 13.62
C LYS A 156 -38.72 23.03 12.85
N ILE A 157 -38.57 21.71 12.77
CA ILE A 157 -39.58 20.84 12.17
C ILE A 157 -40.87 21.22 12.90
N PRO A 158 -41.88 21.80 12.23
CA PRO A 158 -43.06 22.27 12.93
C PRO A 158 -43.72 21.04 13.55
N ILE A 159 -43.67 20.93 14.88
CA ILE A 159 -44.31 19.86 15.68
C ILE A 159 -45.84 20.12 15.75
N GLY A 160 -46.40 20.66 14.68
CA GLY A 160 -47.84 20.84 14.47
C GLY A 160 -48.39 19.69 13.64
N LYS A 161 -49.68 19.38 13.81
CA LYS A 161 -50.39 18.34 13.05
C LYS A 161 -50.35 18.64 11.54
N LEU A 162 -49.31 18.17 10.86
CA LEU A 162 -49.15 18.37 9.43
C LEU A 162 -50.22 17.57 8.66
N ASN A 163 -50.93 18.23 7.74
CA ASN A 163 -51.92 17.59 6.88
C ASN A 163 -51.26 16.47 6.04
N TYR A 164 -52.00 15.44 5.65
CA TYR A 164 -51.50 14.26 4.93
C TYR A 164 -50.71 14.64 3.67
N GLN A 165 -51.20 15.61 2.90
CA GLN A 165 -50.51 16.13 1.71
C GLN A 165 -49.15 16.77 2.03
N GLY A 166 -49.03 17.49 3.15
CA GLY A 166 -47.75 18.04 3.59
C GLY A 166 -46.73 16.94 3.95
N ARG A 167 -47.20 15.81 4.51
CA ARG A 167 -46.33 14.66 4.82
C ARG A 167 -45.90 13.92 3.56
N ALA A 168 -46.74 13.87 2.52
CA ALA A 168 -46.37 13.28 1.23
C ALA A 168 -45.25 14.09 0.56
N LYS A 169 -45.42 15.42 0.45
CA LYS A 169 -44.41 16.33 -0.11
C LYS A 169 -43.08 16.29 0.65
N LEU A 170 -43.11 16.16 1.98
CA LEU A 170 -41.89 16.00 2.79
C LEU A 170 -41.18 14.67 2.53
N ARG A 171 -41.91 13.58 2.31
CA ARG A 171 -41.31 12.28 1.95
C ARG A 171 -40.67 12.36 0.57
N GLU A 172 -41.34 12.96 -0.39
CA GLU A 172 -40.79 13.17 -1.74
C GLU A 172 -39.53 14.04 -1.70
N SER A 173 -39.55 15.14 -0.96
CA SER A 173 -38.38 16.01 -0.77
C SER A 173 -37.22 15.31 -0.07
N MET A 174 -37.49 14.46 0.94
CA MET A 174 -36.47 13.62 1.57
C MET A 174 -35.86 12.62 0.57
N VAL A 175 -36.70 11.95 -0.23
CA VAL A 175 -36.23 11.02 -1.27
C VAL A 175 -35.39 11.72 -2.34
N GLU A 176 -35.77 12.93 -2.75
CA GLU A 176 -34.98 13.74 -3.68
C GLU A 176 -33.64 14.18 -3.09
N LEU A 177 -33.62 14.58 -1.81
CA LEU A 177 -32.37 14.94 -1.12
C LEU A 177 -31.44 13.73 -0.97
N ASP A 178 -31.99 12.55 -0.66
CA ASP A 178 -31.22 11.33 -0.60
C ASP A 178 -30.66 10.95 -1.99
N LYS A 179 -31.46 11.08 -3.05
CA LYS A 179 -30.98 10.90 -4.44
C LYS A 179 -29.86 11.88 -4.81
N LYS A 180 -29.99 13.15 -4.43
CA LYS A 180 -28.93 14.16 -4.66
C LYS A 180 -27.67 13.83 -3.86
N ARG A 181 -27.83 13.35 -2.63
CA ARG A 181 -26.71 12.95 -1.78
C ARG A 181 -26.00 11.73 -2.33
N THR A 182 -26.71 10.70 -2.79
CA THR A 182 -26.10 9.52 -3.42
C THR A 182 -25.38 9.90 -4.71
N ALA A 183 -25.98 10.74 -5.56
CA ALA A 183 -25.34 11.22 -6.78
C ALA A 183 -24.05 12.01 -6.51
N LEU A 184 -24.02 12.89 -5.50
CA LEU A 184 -22.83 13.63 -5.11
C LEU A 184 -21.74 12.72 -4.51
N ILE A 185 -22.12 11.66 -3.79
CA ILE A 185 -21.17 10.67 -3.27
C ILE A 185 -20.56 9.90 -4.45
N GLU A 186 -21.38 9.44 -5.39
CA GLU A 186 -20.93 8.73 -6.59
C GLU A 186 -20.01 9.60 -7.45
N GLN A 187 -20.35 10.87 -7.65
CA GLN A 187 -19.50 11.82 -8.37
C GLN A 187 -18.13 11.99 -7.69
N ARG A 188 -18.09 12.17 -6.36
CA ARG A 188 -16.84 12.26 -5.60
C ARG A 188 -16.02 10.98 -5.64
N ASP A 189 -16.67 9.83 -5.71
CA ASP A 189 -16.00 8.54 -5.82
C ASP A 189 -15.44 8.33 -7.23
N GLN A 190 -16.13 8.80 -8.27
CA GLN A 190 -15.61 8.83 -9.64
C GLN A 190 -14.41 9.76 -9.75
N GLU A 191 -14.49 11.00 -9.26
CA GLU A 191 -13.37 11.95 -9.25
C GLU A 191 -12.16 11.40 -8.49
N ARG A 192 -12.37 10.71 -7.35
CA ARG A 192 -11.28 10.06 -6.60
C ARG A 192 -10.64 8.92 -7.39
N LYS A 193 -11.45 8.10 -8.07
CA LYS A 193 -10.93 7.03 -8.95
C LYS A 193 -10.15 7.60 -10.11
N GLU A 194 -10.63 8.65 -10.75
CA GLU A 194 -9.95 9.33 -11.86
C GLU A 194 -8.61 9.92 -11.42
N ARG A 195 -8.58 10.64 -10.29
CA ARG A 195 -7.33 11.17 -9.72
C ARG A 195 -6.34 10.06 -9.39
N PHE A 196 -6.82 8.94 -8.84
CA PHE A 196 -5.98 7.79 -8.54
C PHE A 196 -5.41 7.14 -9.81
N LEU A 197 -6.23 6.95 -10.84
CA LEU A 197 -5.79 6.43 -12.13
C LEU A 197 -4.80 7.37 -12.84
N ALA A 198 -5.04 8.69 -12.75
CA ALA A 198 -4.12 9.69 -13.28
C ALA A 198 -2.75 9.62 -12.58
N LYS A 199 -2.73 9.49 -11.25
CA LYS A 199 -1.50 9.32 -10.47
C LYS A 199 -0.74 8.05 -10.87
N ILE A 200 -1.44 6.91 -11.03
CA ILE A 200 -0.82 5.66 -11.52
C ILE A 200 -0.25 5.84 -12.93
N ALA A 201 -0.96 6.53 -13.82
CA ALA A 201 -0.49 6.77 -15.17
C ALA A 201 0.76 7.65 -15.20
N GLU A 202 0.82 8.67 -14.34
CA GLU A 202 1.99 9.52 -14.16
C GLU A 202 3.20 8.74 -13.61
N GLU A 203 2.99 7.93 -12.57
CA GLU A 203 4.03 7.04 -12.01
C GLU A 203 4.55 6.04 -13.05
N LYS A 204 3.66 5.48 -13.89
CA LYS A 204 4.06 4.61 -15.00
C LYS A 204 4.88 5.34 -16.05
N ARG A 205 4.48 6.56 -16.46
CA ARG A 205 5.24 7.38 -17.42
C ARG A 205 6.62 7.72 -16.87
N ALA A 206 6.70 8.13 -15.60
CA ALA A 206 7.99 8.41 -14.94
C ALA A 206 8.89 7.16 -14.89
N ALA A 207 8.31 5.98 -14.60
CA ALA A 207 9.05 4.72 -14.62
C ALA A 207 9.53 4.34 -16.03
N GLU A 208 8.71 4.55 -17.07
CA GLU A 208 9.09 4.33 -18.47
C GLU A 208 10.19 5.29 -18.92
N GLU A 209 10.13 6.57 -18.53
CA GLU A 209 11.18 7.54 -18.81
C GLU A 209 12.49 7.19 -18.11
N ALA A 210 12.43 6.78 -16.83
CA ALA A 210 13.59 6.28 -16.11
C ALA A 210 14.19 5.01 -16.75
N ALA A 211 13.35 4.10 -17.24
CA ALA A 211 13.80 2.90 -17.96
C ALA A 211 14.49 3.26 -19.28
N LYS A 212 13.91 4.18 -20.07
CA LYS A 212 14.53 4.68 -21.32
C LYS A 212 15.86 5.38 -21.05
N LEU A 213 15.96 6.14 -19.97
CA LEU A 213 17.21 6.81 -19.59
C LEU A 213 18.30 5.82 -19.20
N ARG A 214 17.96 4.78 -18.43
CA ARG A 214 18.87 3.66 -18.12
C ARG A 214 19.29 2.91 -19.38
N GLU A 215 18.38 2.67 -20.32
CA GLU A 215 18.70 2.00 -21.58
C GLU A 215 19.68 2.83 -22.43
N ARG A 216 19.50 4.16 -22.49
CA ARG A 216 20.46 5.06 -23.14
C ARG A 216 21.83 5.00 -22.49
N GLN A 217 21.91 5.06 -21.15
CA GLN A 217 23.17 4.94 -20.42
C GLN A 217 23.88 3.60 -20.69
N ILE A 218 23.13 2.49 -20.68
CA ILE A 218 23.68 1.15 -20.98
C ILE A 218 24.20 1.11 -22.42
N LYS A 219 23.50 1.74 -23.37
CA LYS A 219 23.91 1.80 -24.77
C LYS A 219 25.19 2.62 -24.93
N GLU A 220 25.26 3.79 -24.31
CA GLU A 220 26.45 4.64 -24.28
C GLU A 220 27.65 3.90 -23.66
N GLU A 221 27.49 3.26 -22.50
CA GLU A 221 28.55 2.47 -21.88
C GLU A 221 29.03 1.30 -22.76
N ARG A 222 28.10 0.63 -23.47
CA ARG A 222 28.44 -0.43 -24.43
C ARG A 222 29.20 0.12 -25.63
N ASP A 223 28.81 1.27 -26.15
CA ASP A 223 29.46 1.90 -27.30
C ASP A 223 30.84 2.46 -26.91
N GLU A 224 31.00 3.01 -25.71
CA GLU A 224 32.30 3.38 -25.14
C GLU A 224 33.22 2.17 -24.97
N LYS A 225 32.72 1.06 -24.42
CA LYS A 225 33.50 -0.19 -24.31
C LYS A 225 33.93 -0.70 -25.69
N ARG A 226 33.07 -0.64 -26.70
CA ARG A 226 33.45 -1.00 -28.09
C ARG A 226 34.51 -0.03 -28.64
N ALA A 227 34.36 1.28 -28.41
CA ALA A 227 35.31 2.28 -28.86
C ALA A 227 36.68 2.09 -28.19
N GLN A 228 36.72 1.78 -26.89
CA GLN A 228 37.94 1.45 -26.15
C GLN A 228 38.60 0.18 -26.71
N GLN A 229 37.83 -0.88 -26.96
CA GLN A 229 38.35 -2.10 -27.57
C GLN A 229 38.93 -1.85 -28.96
N LEU A 230 38.28 -1.03 -29.78
CA LEU A 230 38.78 -0.63 -31.09
C LEU A 230 40.06 0.20 -30.99
N ARG A 231 40.12 1.16 -30.06
CA ARG A 231 41.35 1.94 -29.78
C ARG A 231 42.50 1.02 -29.38
N PHE A 232 42.25 0.09 -28.46
CA PHE A 232 43.24 -0.89 -28.03
C PHE A 232 43.71 -1.76 -29.20
N TYR A 233 42.78 -2.23 -30.05
CA TYR A 233 43.10 -3.02 -31.24
C TYR A 233 43.95 -2.25 -32.26
N VAL A 234 43.65 -0.97 -32.50
CA VAL A 234 44.43 -0.11 -33.40
C VAL A 234 45.85 0.08 -32.87
N ILE A 235 46.01 0.36 -31.57
CA ILE A 235 47.33 0.50 -30.92
C ILE A 235 48.11 -0.82 -31.02
N TYR A 236 47.47 -1.95 -30.70
CA TYR A 236 48.08 -3.27 -30.80
C TYR A 236 48.55 -3.57 -32.24
N ARG A 237 47.73 -3.25 -33.25
CA ARG A 237 48.08 -3.44 -34.66
C ARG A 237 49.23 -2.54 -35.10
N ALA A 238 49.28 -1.31 -34.62
CA ALA A 238 50.39 -0.38 -34.89
C ALA A 238 51.70 -0.90 -34.25
N ALA A 239 51.66 -1.29 -32.98
CA ALA A 239 52.82 -1.86 -32.28
C ALA A 239 53.36 -3.11 -33.00
N LYS A 240 52.47 -4.00 -33.46
CA LYS A 240 52.87 -5.19 -34.23
C LYS A 240 53.50 -4.87 -35.59
N ARG A 241 53.14 -3.74 -36.23
CA ARG A 241 53.78 -3.29 -37.47
C ARG A 241 55.17 -2.71 -37.19
N ILE A 242 55.30 -1.92 -36.11
CA ILE A 242 56.59 -1.35 -35.69
C ILE A 242 57.58 -2.47 -35.40
N THR A 243 57.21 -3.46 -34.57
CA THR A 243 58.11 -4.58 -34.26
C THR A 243 58.49 -5.41 -35.49
N LYS A 244 57.61 -5.52 -36.49
CA LYS A 244 57.93 -6.16 -37.77
C LYS A 244 58.95 -5.36 -38.59
N ILE A 245 58.81 -4.04 -38.62
CA ILE A 245 59.75 -3.14 -39.31
C ILE A 245 61.11 -3.21 -38.63
N ASP A 246 61.15 -3.17 -37.30
CA ASP A 246 62.41 -3.29 -36.52
C ASP A 246 63.12 -4.60 -36.81
N LEU A 247 62.40 -5.72 -36.82
CA LEU A 247 62.95 -7.03 -37.21
C LEU A 247 63.50 -7.04 -38.63
N MET A 248 62.82 -6.41 -39.60
CA MET A 248 63.30 -6.32 -40.97
C MET A 248 64.56 -5.46 -41.08
N LEU A 249 64.63 -4.32 -40.39
CA LEU A 249 65.79 -3.45 -40.36
C LEU A 249 67.01 -4.17 -39.76
N ILE A 250 66.84 -4.84 -38.62
CA ILE A 250 67.88 -5.65 -38.00
C ILE A 250 68.40 -6.70 -39.01
N THR A 251 67.50 -7.37 -39.73
CA THR A 251 67.89 -8.39 -40.73
C THR A 251 68.68 -7.79 -41.90
N VAL A 252 68.35 -6.58 -42.34
CA VAL A 252 69.07 -5.88 -43.42
C VAL A 252 70.44 -5.42 -42.93
N PHE A 253 70.54 -4.86 -41.72
CA PHE A 253 71.81 -4.48 -41.11
C PHE A 253 72.78 -5.66 -41.00
N TYR A 254 72.31 -6.82 -40.51
CA TYR A 254 73.16 -8.01 -40.42
C TYR A 254 73.61 -8.54 -41.78
N LYS A 255 72.80 -8.38 -42.83
CA LYS A 255 73.22 -8.77 -44.20
C LYS A 255 74.28 -7.84 -44.75
N PHE A 256 74.15 -6.53 -44.49
CA PHE A 256 75.10 -5.54 -44.97
C PHE A 256 76.47 -5.70 -44.29
N GLU A 257 76.52 -5.96 -42.98
CA GLU A 257 77.78 -6.26 -42.27
C GLU A 257 78.48 -7.52 -42.80
N ILE A 258 77.73 -8.54 -43.19
CA ILE A 258 78.30 -9.77 -43.78
C ILE A 258 78.85 -9.50 -45.19
N GLU A 259 78.12 -8.73 -46.01
CA GLU A 259 78.56 -8.37 -47.36
C GLU A 259 79.76 -7.42 -47.38
N GLU A 260 79.91 -6.57 -46.35
CA GLU A 260 81.04 -5.65 -46.21
C GLU A 260 82.32 -6.38 -45.75
N GLN A 261 82.19 -7.47 -44.97
CA GLN A 261 83.32 -8.34 -44.62
C GLN A 261 83.80 -9.19 -45.81
N ASP A 262 82.89 -9.71 -46.64
CA ASP A 262 83.24 -10.50 -47.83
C ASP A 262 83.97 -9.67 -48.92
N LEU A 263 83.80 -8.35 -48.94
CA LEU A 263 84.47 -7.45 -49.90
C LEU A 263 85.94 -7.14 -49.54
N ILE A 264 86.36 -7.38 -48.29
CA ILE A 264 87.71 -7.06 -47.81
C ILE A 264 88.70 -8.20 -48.10
N GLU A 265 88.24 -9.45 -48.22
CA GLU A 265 89.13 -10.61 -48.20
C GLU A 265 89.67 -11.09 -49.56
N HIS A 266 89.12 -10.67 -50.71
CA HIS A 266 89.41 -11.35 -52.00
C HIS A 266 89.61 -10.43 -53.22
N PRO A 267 90.84 -9.92 -53.48
CA PRO A 267 91.12 -9.03 -54.61
C PRO A 267 91.51 -9.68 -55.96
N ASP A 268 91.78 -11.00 -56.03
CA ASP A 268 92.34 -11.61 -57.24
C ASP A 268 91.29 -12.27 -58.16
N ARG A 269 90.65 -11.45 -59.00
CA ARG A 269 89.62 -11.84 -59.99
C ARG A 269 90.18 -12.23 -61.37
N TYR A 270 91.12 -13.18 -61.45
CA TYR A 270 91.51 -13.77 -62.75
C TYR A 270 91.48 -15.31 -62.78
N GLU A 271 91.59 -15.99 -61.63
CA GLU A 271 91.16 -17.40 -61.50
C GLU A 271 89.63 -17.55 -61.41
N VAL A 272 88.93 -16.43 -61.16
CA VAL A 272 87.48 -16.38 -60.95
C VAL A 272 86.70 -16.84 -62.18
N ILE A 273 87.20 -16.62 -63.40
CA ILE A 273 86.51 -17.02 -64.64
C ILE A 273 86.67 -18.53 -64.94
N LYS A 274 87.78 -19.15 -64.54
CA LYS A 274 87.97 -20.63 -64.61
C LYS A 274 87.28 -21.35 -63.45
N ARG A 275 87.15 -20.70 -62.30
CA ARG A 275 86.28 -21.16 -61.21
C ARG A 275 84.82 -21.00 -61.59
N GLU A 276 84.39 -19.92 -62.25
CA GLU A 276 83.00 -19.66 -62.67
C GLU A 276 82.42 -20.75 -63.54
N THR A 277 83.18 -21.42 -64.40
CA THR A 277 82.65 -22.55 -65.19
C THR A 277 82.47 -23.84 -64.38
N ARG A 278 83.41 -24.15 -63.47
CA ARG A 278 83.23 -25.22 -62.46
C ARG A 278 82.17 -24.85 -61.41
N GLN A 279 82.05 -23.57 -61.11
CA GLN A 279 81.08 -22.99 -60.20
C GLN A 279 79.70 -23.03 -60.84
N ASN A 280 79.56 -22.81 -62.15
CA ASN A 280 78.30 -22.97 -62.89
C ASN A 280 77.84 -24.43 -62.88
N GLU A 281 78.73 -25.42 -63.02
CA GLU A 281 78.36 -26.85 -62.83
C GLU A 281 77.99 -27.18 -61.37
N ILE A 282 78.71 -26.61 -60.40
CA ILE A 282 78.38 -26.72 -58.98
C ILE A 282 77.05 -26.00 -58.69
N ASP A 283 76.79 -24.88 -59.37
CA ASP A 283 75.61 -24.03 -59.20
C ASP A 283 74.42 -24.63 -59.94
N GLU A 284 74.60 -25.37 -61.03
CA GLU A 284 73.54 -26.19 -61.64
C GLU A 284 73.17 -27.36 -60.72
N LYS A 285 74.15 -28.05 -60.12
CA LYS A 285 73.89 -29.09 -59.11
C LYS A 285 73.28 -28.52 -57.84
N ARG A 286 73.73 -27.33 -57.39
CA ARG A 286 73.13 -26.59 -56.27
C ARG A 286 71.75 -26.08 -56.63
N ASN A 287 71.49 -25.62 -57.85
CA ASN A 287 70.20 -25.15 -58.32
C ASN A 287 69.21 -26.31 -58.45
N GLY A 288 69.67 -27.49 -58.89
CA GLY A 288 68.90 -28.74 -58.81
C GLY A 288 68.54 -29.09 -57.36
N ASN A 289 69.50 -29.05 -56.45
CA ASN A 289 69.24 -29.25 -55.02
C ASN A 289 68.35 -28.16 -54.40
N ILE A 290 68.49 -26.90 -54.80
CA ILE A 290 67.67 -25.77 -54.37
C ILE A 290 66.25 -25.93 -54.93
N ALA A 291 66.08 -26.42 -56.16
CA ALA A 291 64.77 -26.72 -56.73
C ALA A 291 64.08 -27.85 -55.96
N VAL A 292 64.81 -28.92 -55.60
CA VAL A 292 64.30 -30.00 -54.74
C VAL A 292 63.95 -29.47 -53.34
N LEU A 293 64.79 -28.62 -52.74
CA LEU A 293 64.52 -27.98 -51.45
C LEU A 293 63.34 -27.00 -51.52
N ARG A 294 63.16 -26.25 -52.62
CA ARG A 294 62.00 -25.38 -52.85
C ARG A 294 60.73 -26.19 -53.01
N ALA A 295 60.76 -27.29 -53.78
CA ALA A 295 59.63 -28.20 -53.90
C ALA A 295 59.26 -28.83 -52.55
N ARG A 296 60.26 -29.25 -51.76
CA ARG A 296 60.05 -29.77 -50.39
C ARG A 296 59.52 -28.71 -49.44
N ARG A 297 59.98 -27.46 -49.54
CA ARG A 297 59.45 -26.32 -48.77
C ARG A 297 58.01 -26.02 -49.17
N GLN A 298 57.67 -25.98 -50.45
CA GLN A 298 56.30 -25.77 -50.93
C GLN A 298 55.36 -26.91 -50.49
N ALA A 299 55.83 -28.16 -50.51
CA ALA A 299 55.08 -29.29 -49.99
C ALA A 299 54.85 -29.17 -48.47
N ASN A 300 55.89 -28.80 -47.72
CA ASN A 300 55.78 -28.54 -46.28
C ASN A 300 54.87 -27.34 -45.98
N GLU A 301 54.92 -26.26 -46.75
CA GLU A 301 54.04 -25.10 -46.63
C GLU A 301 52.58 -25.49 -46.89
N LYS A 302 52.30 -26.27 -47.94
CA LYS A 302 50.96 -26.81 -48.18
C LYS A 302 50.48 -27.67 -47.02
N ASN A 303 51.34 -28.52 -46.46
CA ASN A 303 51.01 -29.34 -45.30
C ASN A 303 50.74 -28.50 -44.05
N ILE A 304 51.51 -27.43 -43.81
CA ILE A 304 51.31 -26.50 -42.69
C ILE A 304 50.00 -25.72 -42.87
N ILE A 305 49.70 -25.26 -44.08
CA ILE A 305 48.46 -24.54 -44.41
C ILE A 305 47.25 -25.47 -44.22
N ASN A 306 47.31 -26.70 -44.72
CA ASN A 306 46.24 -27.68 -44.53
C ASN A 306 46.03 -28.01 -43.05
N ALA A 307 47.11 -28.25 -42.30
CA ALA A 307 47.04 -28.49 -40.85
C ALA A 307 46.48 -27.28 -40.09
N PHE A 308 46.75 -26.04 -40.55
CA PHE A 308 46.17 -24.84 -39.97
C PHE A 308 44.64 -24.77 -40.20
N PHE A 309 44.17 -25.04 -41.42
CA PHE A 309 42.74 -25.07 -41.74
C PHE A 309 42.00 -26.19 -40.99
N GLU A 310 42.59 -27.37 -40.84
CA GLU A 310 42.02 -28.45 -40.02
C GLU A 310 41.88 -28.05 -38.55
N ARG A 311 42.90 -27.39 -37.99
CA ARG A 311 42.83 -26.85 -36.61
C ARG A 311 41.77 -25.75 -36.47
N GLN A 312 41.63 -24.86 -37.46
CA GLN A 312 40.56 -23.86 -37.46
C GLN A 312 39.17 -24.51 -37.53
N ASN A 313 38.97 -25.45 -38.45
CA ASN A 313 37.69 -26.16 -38.58
C ASN A 313 37.32 -26.92 -37.31
N LYS A 314 38.30 -27.52 -36.61
CA LYS A 314 38.09 -28.15 -35.30
C LYS A 314 37.72 -27.12 -34.23
N SER A 315 38.42 -25.99 -34.17
CA SER A 315 38.12 -24.90 -33.25
C SER A 315 36.71 -24.31 -33.46
N ASP A 316 36.30 -24.14 -34.72
CA ASP A 316 34.98 -23.59 -35.05
C ASP A 316 33.86 -24.58 -34.74
N LYS A 317 34.08 -25.90 -34.93
CA LYS A 317 33.14 -26.94 -34.46
C LYS A 317 33.00 -26.92 -32.93
N GLU A 318 34.11 -26.79 -32.19
CA GLU A 318 34.08 -26.69 -30.72
C GLU A 318 33.36 -25.42 -30.25
N LYS A 319 33.57 -24.28 -30.92
CA LYS A 319 32.84 -23.03 -30.63
C LYS A 319 31.35 -23.16 -30.88
N LYS A 320 30.95 -23.72 -32.02
CA LYS A 320 29.53 -23.99 -32.34
C LYS A 320 28.88 -24.90 -31.30
N GLY A 321 29.55 -25.97 -30.90
CA GLY A 321 29.05 -26.86 -29.83
C GLY A 321 28.91 -26.16 -28.48
N LYS A 322 29.85 -25.27 -28.12
CA LYS A 322 29.76 -24.44 -26.91
C LYS A 322 28.61 -23.44 -26.98
N GLU A 323 28.41 -22.78 -28.12
CA GLU A 323 27.30 -21.85 -28.35
C GLU A 323 25.94 -22.55 -28.26
N GLU A 324 25.80 -23.72 -28.88
CA GLU A 324 24.59 -24.55 -28.78
C GLU A 324 24.32 -24.99 -27.34
N GLY A 325 25.36 -25.39 -26.60
CA GLY A 325 25.25 -25.73 -25.18
C GLY A 325 24.88 -24.53 -24.29
N ILE A 326 25.29 -23.31 -24.64
CA ILE A 326 24.87 -22.08 -23.95
C ILE A 326 23.41 -21.77 -24.29
N LYS A 327 23.02 -21.85 -25.57
CA LYS A 327 21.64 -21.63 -26.02
C LYS A 327 20.66 -22.60 -25.36
N LYS A 328 21.02 -23.89 -25.27
CA LYS A 328 20.21 -24.90 -24.58
C LYS A 328 20.03 -24.56 -23.10
N ARG A 329 21.12 -24.24 -22.39
CA ARG A 329 21.05 -23.83 -20.97
C ARG A 329 20.25 -22.54 -20.76
N ALA A 330 20.31 -21.60 -21.69
CA ALA A 330 19.49 -20.39 -21.64
C ALA A 330 18.00 -20.70 -21.85
N ALA A 331 17.67 -21.58 -22.80
CA ALA A 331 16.29 -22.03 -23.02
C ALA A 331 15.73 -22.79 -21.81
N ASP A 332 16.52 -23.67 -21.18
CA ASP A 332 16.13 -24.40 -19.98
C ASP A 332 15.90 -23.48 -18.78
N ARG A 333 16.69 -22.41 -18.65
CA ARG A 333 16.48 -21.35 -17.64
C ARG A 333 15.18 -20.59 -17.88
N MET A 334 14.96 -20.11 -19.11
CA MET A 334 13.73 -19.41 -19.47
C MET A 334 12.48 -20.26 -19.22
N LYS A 335 12.55 -21.56 -19.53
CA LYS A 335 11.46 -22.49 -19.26
C LYS A 335 11.19 -22.65 -17.77
N ARG A 336 12.23 -22.77 -16.94
CA ARG A 336 12.09 -22.83 -15.48
C ARG A 336 11.47 -21.57 -14.92
N ASP A 337 11.94 -20.40 -15.36
CA ASP A 337 11.40 -19.10 -14.92
C ASP A 337 9.91 -18.96 -15.34
N GLU A 338 9.53 -19.48 -16.51
CA GLU A 338 8.14 -19.50 -16.97
C GLU A 338 7.26 -20.45 -16.13
N ASP A 339 7.77 -21.63 -15.78
CA ASP A 339 7.07 -22.59 -14.93
C ASP A 339 6.90 -22.03 -13.50
N GLU A 340 7.93 -21.42 -12.92
CA GLU A 340 7.87 -20.72 -11.61
C GLU A 340 6.85 -19.57 -11.65
N ARG A 341 6.81 -18.80 -12.74
CA ARG A 341 5.81 -17.75 -12.93
C ARG A 341 4.39 -18.30 -13.00
N ARG A 342 4.17 -19.43 -13.71
CA ARG A 342 2.86 -20.09 -13.77
C ARG A 342 2.43 -20.64 -12.41
N GLU A 343 3.35 -21.22 -11.65
CA GLU A 343 3.08 -21.68 -10.29
C GLU A 343 2.68 -20.52 -9.37
N TYR A 344 3.39 -19.39 -9.46
CA TYR A 344 3.03 -18.18 -8.71
C TYR A 344 1.65 -17.63 -9.12
N GLU A 345 1.36 -17.56 -10.42
CA GLU A 345 0.05 -17.13 -10.92
C GLU A 345 -1.08 -18.06 -10.45
N ASN A 346 -0.86 -19.37 -10.45
CA ASN A 346 -1.82 -20.35 -9.93
C ASN A 346 -2.00 -20.20 -8.41
N HIS A 347 -0.92 -19.99 -7.65
CA HIS A 347 -0.98 -19.75 -6.22
C HIS A 347 -1.80 -18.49 -5.89
N MET A 348 -1.62 -17.41 -6.65
CA MET A 348 -2.40 -16.18 -6.50
C MET A 348 -3.89 -16.41 -6.81
N ARG A 349 -4.22 -17.17 -7.87
CA ARG A 349 -5.61 -17.55 -8.17
C ARG A 349 -6.25 -18.36 -7.04
N ASP A 350 -5.52 -19.29 -6.44
CA ASP A 350 -6.00 -20.08 -5.30
C ASP A 350 -6.26 -19.22 -4.06
N LEU A 351 -5.40 -18.22 -3.80
CA LEU A 351 -5.60 -17.27 -2.71
C LEU A 351 -6.84 -16.40 -2.94
N ASP A 352 -7.06 -15.93 -4.17
CA ASP A 352 -8.24 -15.15 -4.51
C ASP A 352 -9.52 -16.00 -4.44
N ALA A 353 -9.49 -17.25 -4.90
CA ALA A 353 -10.59 -18.19 -4.74
C ALA A 353 -10.91 -18.46 -3.26
N LYS A 354 -9.89 -18.61 -2.40
CA LYS A 354 -10.06 -18.75 -0.94
C LYS A 354 -10.68 -17.49 -0.32
N ARG A 355 -10.23 -16.31 -0.71
CA ARG A 355 -10.78 -15.02 -0.26
C ARG A 355 -12.23 -14.85 -0.67
N GLU A 356 -12.56 -15.17 -1.93
CA GLU A 356 -13.92 -15.10 -2.45
C GLU A 356 -14.84 -16.10 -1.73
N ALA A 357 -14.39 -17.34 -1.50
CA ALA A 357 -15.12 -18.33 -0.72
C ALA A 357 -15.37 -17.87 0.74
N ALA A 358 -14.37 -17.27 1.39
CA ALA A 358 -14.50 -16.69 2.73
C ALA A 358 -15.51 -15.53 2.75
N TRP A 359 -15.50 -14.68 1.72
CA TRP A 359 -16.46 -13.59 1.57
C TRP A 359 -17.88 -14.11 1.37
N ARG A 360 -18.10 -15.10 0.48
CA ARG A 360 -19.40 -15.77 0.30
C ARG A 360 -19.93 -16.39 1.60
N ARG A 361 -19.08 -17.05 2.38
CA ARG A 361 -19.46 -17.60 3.70
C ARG A 361 -19.83 -16.50 4.71
N ARG A 362 -19.17 -15.35 4.67
CA ARG A 362 -19.54 -14.20 5.51
C ARG A 362 -20.88 -13.63 5.08
N ASP A 363 -21.11 -13.46 3.78
CA ASP A 363 -22.35 -12.93 3.25
C ASP A 363 -23.55 -13.85 3.56
N ALA A 364 -23.38 -15.17 3.40
CA ALA A 364 -24.37 -16.16 3.82
C ALA A 364 -24.75 -16.02 5.30
N ARG A 365 -23.75 -15.93 6.20
CA ARG A 365 -24.01 -15.72 7.64
C ARG A 365 -24.76 -14.43 7.93
N LEU A 366 -24.48 -13.34 7.20
CA LEU A 366 -25.19 -12.08 7.35
C LEU A 366 -26.66 -12.19 6.89
N ARG A 367 -26.92 -12.90 5.78
CA ARG A 367 -28.28 -13.19 5.32
C ARG A 367 -29.04 -14.06 6.30
N ASP A 368 -28.42 -15.12 6.81
CA ASP A 368 -29.03 -16.00 7.81
C ASP A 368 -29.35 -15.25 9.10
N HIS A 369 -28.42 -14.40 9.56
CA HIS A 369 -28.65 -13.55 10.73
C HIS A 369 -29.79 -12.54 10.49
N ALA A 370 -29.85 -11.91 9.32
CA ALA A 370 -30.95 -11.01 8.95
C ALA A 370 -32.29 -11.75 8.87
N ALA A 371 -32.33 -12.94 8.28
CA ALA A 371 -33.50 -13.79 8.22
C ALA A 371 -33.97 -14.20 9.63
N ALA A 372 -33.05 -14.59 10.51
CA ALA A 372 -33.34 -14.91 11.90
C ALA A 372 -33.90 -13.70 12.68
N GLN A 373 -33.37 -12.49 12.44
CA GLN A 373 -33.92 -11.27 13.04
C GLN A 373 -35.33 -10.95 12.53
N ASN A 374 -35.58 -11.12 11.23
CA ASN A 374 -36.90 -10.91 10.64
C ASN A 374 -37.92 -11.93 11.19
N LEU A 375 -37.52 -13.20 11.32
CA LEU A 375 -38.35 -14.23 11.94
C LEU A 375 -38.71 -13.88 13.40
N LYS A 376 -37.74 -13.42 14.19
CA LYS A 376 -37.98 -12.96 15.57
C LYS A 376 -38.95 -11.76 15.61
N ARG A 377 -38.82 -10.82 14.68
CA ARG A 377 -39.75 -9.68 14.55
C ARG A 377 -41.16 -10.15 14.19
N GLN A 378 -41.28 -11.10 13.28
CA GLN A 378 -42.57 -11.66 12.89
C GLN A 378 -43.25 -12.38 14.06
N GLN A 379 -42.51 -13.24 14.79
CA GLN A 379 -43.00 -13.88 16.01
C GLN A 379 -43.43 -12.86 17.09
N ALA A 380 -42.69 -11.76 17.23
CA ALA A 380 -43.06 -10.69 18.16
C ALA A 380 -44.36 -9.97 17.73
N LEU A 381 -44.56 -9.75 16.44
CA LEU A 381 -45.81 -9.20 15.91
C LEU A 381 -46.99 -10.16 16.08
N ASP A 382 -46.79 -11.45 15.83
CA ASP A 382 -47.82 -12.48 15.99
C ASP A 382 -48.24 -12.60 17.46
N THR A 383 -47.29 -12.62 18.39
CA THR A 383 -47.57 -12.63 19.83
C THR A 383 -48.26 -11.35 20.30
N GLN A 384 -47.89 -10.18 19.75
CA GLN A 384 -48.60 -8.92 20.02
C GLN A 384 -50.04 -8.96 19.47
N CYS A 385 -50.24 -9.48 18.26
CA CYS A 385 -51.55 -9.65 17.65
C CYS A 385 -52.45 -10.56 18.49
N MET A 386 -51.94 -11.70 18.96
CA MET A 386 -52.65 -12.61 19.84
C MET A 386 -53.02 -11.96 21.19
N ARG A 387 -52.10 -11.19 21.80
CA ARG A 387 -52.41 -10.42 23.02
C ARG A 387 -53.51 -9.39 22.80
N ASN A 388 -53.45 -8.65 21.69
CA ASN A 388 -54.48 -7.67 21.35
C ASN A 388 -55.84 -8.34 21.10
N LYS A 389 -55.86 -9.50 20.43
CA LYS A 389 -57.07 -10.30 20.22
C LYS A 389 -57.70 -10.73 21.55
N LEU A 390 -56.91 -11.31 22.46
CA LEU A 390 -57.39 -11.70 23.80
C LEU A 390 -57.90 -10.51 24.63
N LEU A 391 -57.24 -9.35 24.52
CA LEU A 391 -57.72 -8.12 25.17
C LEU A 391 -59.05 -7.64 24.61
N LEU A 392 -59.26 -7.75 23.29
CA LEU A 392 -60.53 -7.41 22.65
C LEU A 392 -61.63 -8.39 23.08
N GLU A 393 -61.36 -9.70 23.09
CA GLU A 393 -62.30 -10.72 23.55
C GLU A 393 -62.74 -10.45 25.00
N ARG A 394 -61.79 -10.19 25.92
CA ARG A 394 -62.10 -9.79 27.31
C ARG A 394 -62.93 -8.51 27.41
N LYS A 395 -62.67 -7.52 26.56
CA LYS A 395 -63.48 -6.28 26.52
C LYS A 395 -64.90 -6.56 26.04
N VAL A 396 -65.07 -7.42 25.04
CA VAL A 396 -66.39 -7.83 24.54
C VAL A 396 -67.15 -8.58 25.62
N GLU A 397 -66.50 -9.52 26.32
CA GLU A 397 -67.08 -10.24 27.46
C GLU A 397 -67.51 -9.27 28.57
N ALA A 398 -66.66 -8.32 28.95
CA ALA A 398 -66.99 -7.32 29.97
C ALA A 398 -68.18 -6.43 29.55
N ILE A 399 -68.25 -6.02 28.28
CA ILE A 399 -69.39 -5.27 27.75
C ILE A 399 -70.66 -6.13 27.75
N SER A 400 -70.56 -7.41 27.40
CA SER A 400 -71.69 -8.35 27.46
C SER A 400 -72.22 -8.49 28.89
N GLY A 401 -71.33 -8.69 29.87
CA GLY A 401 -71.68 -8.76 31.29
C GLY A 401 -72.36 -7.49 31.80
N MET A 402 -71.82 -6.31 31.47
CA MET A 402 -72.47 -5.04 31.81
C MET A 402 -73.85 -4.88 31.17
N ASN A 403 -74.03 -5.37 29.94
CA ASN A 403 -75.32 -5.32 29.26
C ASN A 403 -76.34 -6.28 29.89
N GLU A 404 -75.91 -7.48 30.30
CA GLU A 404 -76.75 -8.42 31.04
C GLU A 404 -77.17 -7.84 32.40
N GLU A 405 -76.25 -7.21 33.11
CA GLU A 405 -76.52 -6.56 34.40
C GLU A 405 -77.47 -5.36 34.23
N ARG A 406 -77.26 -4.51 33.21
CA ARG A 406 -78.23 -3.47 32.84
C ARG A 406 -79.61 -4.06 32.57
N ARG A 407 -79.71 -5.16 31.80
CA ARG A 407 -80.99 -5.82 31.53
C ARG A 407 -81.66 -6.32 32.82
N ARG A 408 -80.90 -6.87 33.77
CA ARG A 408 -81.42 -7.28 35.09
C ARG A 408 -81.95 -6.10 35.88
N VAL A 409 -81.16 -5.03 36.03
CA VAL A 409 -81.57 -3.81 36.73
C VAL A 409 -82.80 -3.17 36.09
N PHE A 410 -82.86 -3.11 34.75
CA PHE A 410 -84.05 -2.64 34.05
C PHE A 410 -85.28 -3.52 34.29
N ALA A 411 -85.12 -4.85 34.34
CA ALA A 411 -86.23 -5.76 34.62
C ALA A 411 -86.75 -5.61 36.06
N GLU A 412 -85.85 -5.44 37.03
CA GLU A 412 -86.20 -5.15 38.43
C GLU A 412 -86.92 -3.82 38.56
N TYR A 413 -86.41 -2.76 37.92
CA TYR A 413 -87.06 -1.46 37.89
C TYR A 413 -88.48 -1.51 37.29
N ILE A 414 -88.67 -2.27 36.19
CA ILE A 414 -90.00 -2.46 35.59
C ILE A 414 -90.93 -3.19 36.56
N LYS A 415 -90.46 -4.24 37.25
CA LYS A 415 -91.25 -4.94 38.28
C LYS A 415 -91.64 -4.00 39.42
N GLU A 416 -90.70 -3.20 39.92
CA GLU A 416 -90.92 -2.26 41.02
C GLU A 416 -91.92 -1.16 40.62
N LYS A 417 -91.78 -0.57 39.43
CA LYS A 417 -92.78 0.35 38.87
C LYS A 417 -94.15 -0.29 38.67
N GLY A 418 -94.19 -1.55 38.22
CA GLY A 418 -95.43 -2.31 38.08
C GLY A 418 -96.15 -2.49 39.41
N LEU A 419 -95.42 -2.87 40.46
CA LEU A 419 -95.94 -2.96 41.83
C LEU A 419 -96.41 -1.60 42.36
N LEU A 420 -95.67 -0.53 42.10
CA LEU A 420 -96.04 0.82 42.51
C LEU A 420 -97.31 1.33 41.81
N ASN A 421 -97.45 1.04 40.52
CA ASN A 421 -98.66 1.36 39.76
C ASN A 421 -99.86 0.54 40.24
N LYS A 422 -99.66 -0.74 40.59
CA LYS A 422 -100.70 -1.58 41.18
C LYS A 422 -101.13 -1.04 42.55
N ALA A 423 -100.18 -0.72 43.43
CA ALA A 423 -100.47 -0.11 44.73
C ALA A 423 -101.21 1.24 44.60
N LYS A 424 -100.90 2.06 43.57
CA LYS A 424 -101.65 3.28 43.25
C LYS A 424 -103.07 3.00 42.76
N ALA A 425 -103.27 1.96 41.96
CA ALA A 425 -104.60 1.53 41.51
C ALA A 425 -105.45 1.04 42.70
N ASP A 426 -104.87 0.21 43.56
CA ASP A 426 -105.51 -0.29 44.78
C ASP A 426 -105.84 0.87 45.76
N LEU A 427 -105.01 1.92 45.81
CA LEU A 427 -105.31 3.13 46.58
C LEU A 427 -106.46 3.96 45.99
N HIS A 428 -106.62 3.95 44.65
CA HIS A 428 -107.67 4.68 43.94
C HIS A 428 -109.02 3.96 43.98
N GLU A 429 -109.06 2.64 44.12
CA GLU A 429 -110.31 1.87 44.33
C GLU A 429 -110.93 2.09 45.73
N GLY A 430 -110.19 2.69 46.66
CA GLY A 430 -110.67 2.99 48.02
C GLY A 430 -111.19 4.42 48.25
N MET A 431 -111.05 5.33 47.28
CA MET A 431 -111.62 6.68 47.40
C MET A 431 -112.90 6.76 46.57
N PRO A 432 -114.08 6.96 47.20
CA PRO A 432 -115.30 7.25 46.46
C PRO A 432 -115.05 8.50 45.63
N ILE A 433 -115.18 8.35 44.32
CA ILE A 433 -115.28 9.46 43.39
C ILE A 433 -116.52 10.24 43.82
N ALA A 434 -116.31 11.33 44.55
CA ALA A 434 -117.33 12.34 44.70
C ALA A 434 -117.56 12.91 43.29
N GLU A 435 -118.67 12.49 42.68
CA GLU A 435 -119.19 13.05 41.44
C GLU A 435 -119.59 14.51 41.70
N ASP A 436 -118.62 15.42 41.61
CA ASP A 436 -118.94 16.84 41.44
C ASP A 436 -119.25 17.09 39.96
N HIS A 437 -120.55 17.15 39.70
CA HIS A 437 -121.14 17.86 38.58
C HIS A 437 -120.53 19.26 38.47
N VAL A 438 -119.71 19.48 37.44
CA VAL A 438 -119.43 20.83 36.94
C VAL A 438 -119.85 20.88 35.49
N ALA A 439 -121.11 21.28 35.31
CA ALA A 439 -121.58 21.87 34.07
C ALA A 439 -120.87 23.22 33.88
N VAL A 440 -120.04 23.33 32.84
CA VAL A 440 -119.66 24.63 32.26
C VAL A 440 -119.73 24.50 30.74
N GLN A 441 -120.32 25.54 30.17
CA GLN A 441 -120.84 25.74 28.82
C GLN A 441 -119.83 25.58 27.68
#